data_AF-A0A943EET4-F1
#
_entry.id   AF-A0A943EET4-F1
#
_cell.length_a   1.000
_cell.length_b   1.000
_cell.length_c   1.000
_cell.angle_alpha   90.00
_cell.angle_beta   90.00
_cell.angle_gamma   90.00
#
_symmetry.space_group_name_H-M   'P 1'
#
loop_
_entity.id
_entity.type
_entity.pdbx_description
1 polymer ?
#
loop_
_entity_poly.entity_id
_entity_poly.type
_entity_poly.pdbx_seq_one_letter_code
_entity_poly.pdbx_strand_id
1 'polypeptide(L)'
;MTKYVHCVFVRHHENEKTFLFSVDSSEQLKSGATVLCETIHGETTGTCIGNSFMVSESTLESIAAGVGAYLPLKSVVGTVTERYVRQKEVERFDGLPF
;
A
#
# COMPACT_ATOMS: atom_id res chain seq x y z
N MET A 1 -15.72 16.34 20.12
CA MET A 1 -15.97 15.89 18.72
C MET A 1 -15.11 14.66 18.52
N THR A 2 -15.68 13.51 18.14
CA THR A 2 -14.91 12.26 18.00
C THR A 2 -14.09 12.33 16.72
N LYS A 3 -12.77 12.23 16.84
CA LYS A 3 -11.86 12.18 15.70
C LYS A 3 -11.75 10.73 15.21
N TYR A 4 -11.85 10.55 13.89
CA TYR A 4 -11.72 9.25 13.24
C TYR A 4 -10.43 9.20 12.44
N VAL A 5 -9.81 8.01 12.40
CA VAL A 5 -8.61 7.71 11.65
C VAL A 5 -8.90 6.57 10.68
N HIS A 6 -8.53 6.78 9.42
CA HIS A 6 -8.64 5.78 8.39
C HIS A 6 -7.40 4.88 8.43
N CYS A 7 -7.59 3.57 8.61
CA CYS A 7 -6.50 2.63 8.84
C CYS A 7 -6.58 1.44 7.88
N VAL A 8 -5.46 0.75 7.68
CA VAL A 8 -5.39 -0.50 6.93
C VAL A 8 -4.25 -1.38 7.44
N PHE A 9 -4.43 -2.70 7.38
CA PHE A 9 -3.36 -3.66 7.62
C PHE A 9 -2.66 -4.00 6.30
N VAL A 10 -1.35 -3.82 6.26
CA VAL A 10 -0.51 -4.07 5.08
C VAL A 10 0.56 -5.08 5.41
N ARG A 11 0.66 -6.14 4.60
CA ARG A 11 1.77 -7.09 4.65
C ARG A 11 2.88 -6.64 3.71
N HIS A 12 4.05 -6.39 4.25
CA HIS A 12 5.21 -5.96 3.47
C HIS A 12 5.73 -7.10 2.59
N HIS A 13 6.16 -6.77 1.38
CA HIS A 13 6.71 -7.77 0.45
C HIS A 13 8.12 -8.23 0.85
N GLU A 14 8.90 -7.37 1.51
CA GLU A 14 10.30 -7.66 1.86
C GLU A 14 10.46 -8.67 3.00
N ASN A 15 9.54 -8.67 3.98
CA ASN A 15 9.69 -9.44 5.22
C ASN A 15 8.42 -10.21 5.65
N GLU A 16 7.37 -10.17 4.83
CA GLU A 16 6.07 -10.84 5.03
C GLU A 16 5.34 -10.49 6.35
N LYS A 17 5.82 -9.50 7.11
CA LYS A 17 5.16 -9.04 8.34
C LYS A 17 4.03 -8.09 8.01
N THR A 18 3.00 -8.11 8.85
CA THR A 18 1.84 -7.24 8.73
C THR A 18 1.95 -6.07 9.71
N PHE A 19 1.72 -4.86 9.22
CA PHE A 19 1.76 -3.63 9.99
C PHE A 19 0.48 -2.83 9.78
N LEU A 20 0.16 -1.98 10.75
CA LEU A 20 -0.98 -1.08 10.72
C LEU A 20 -0.53 0.31 10.23
N PHE A 21 -1.21 0.84 9.22
CA PHE A 21 -0.93 2.16 8.64
C PHE A 21 -2.17 3.04 8.66
N SER A 22 -1.96 4.36 8.69
CA SER A 22 -3.00 5.33 8.37
C SER A 22 -3.14 5.51 6.85
N VAL A 23 -4.30 5.97 6.41
CA VAL A 23 -4.58 6.26 5.01
C VAL A 23 -5.04 7.71 4.92
N ASP A 24 -4.20 8.58 4.35
CA ASP A 24 -4.48 10.02 4.21
C ASP A 24 -5.30 10.32 2.93
N SER A 25 -6.21 9.41 2.58
CA SER A 25 -7.10 9.50 1.43
C SER A 25 -8.52 9.13 1.82
N SER A 26 -9.49 9.74 1.15
CA SER A 26 -10.90 9.34 1.22
C SER A 26 -11.18 8.03 0.46
N GLU A 27 -10.21 7.54 -0.31
CA GLU A 27 -10.33 6.31 -1.09
C GLU A 27 -10.28 5.07 -0.20
N GLN A 28 -11.22 4.15 -0.40
CA GLN A 28 -11.23 2.87 0.30
C GLN A 28 -10.27 1.88 -0.36
N LEU A 29 -9.19 1.54 0.35
CA LEU A 29 -8.31 0.46 -0.07
C LEU A 29 -9.01 -0.88 0.12
N LYS A 30 -8.84 -1.77 -0.86
CA LYS A 30 -9.44 -3.10 -0.86
C LYS A 30 -8.41 -4.17 -0.50
N SER A 31 -8.87 -5.25 0.11
CA SER A 31 -8.04 -6.43 0.34
C SER A 31 -7.42 -6.90 -0.99
N GLY A 32 -6.14 -7.27 -0.95
CA GLY A 32 -5.37 -7.67 -2.12
C GLY A 32 -4.76 -6.52 -2.94
N ALA A 33 -5.13 -5.26 -2.68
CA ALA A 33 -4.51 -4.12 -3.36
C ALA A 33 -3.03 -3.98 -2.95
N THR A 34 -2.18 -3.66 -3.93
CA THR A 34 -0.78 -3.32 -3.67
C THR A 34 -0.66 -1.83 -3.40
N VAL A 35 0.05 -1.48 -2.34
CA VAL A 35 0.22 -0.11 -1.86
C VAL A 35 1.68 0.20 -1.57
N LEU A 36 1.99 1.49 -1.56
CA LEU A 36 3.28 2.04 -1.15
C LEU A 36 3.11 2.69 0.23
N CYS A 37 3.93 2.28 1.19
CA CYS A 37 3.87 2.74 2.58
C CYS A 37 5.15 3.45 2.99
N GLU A 38 5.05 4.51 3.80
CA GLU A 38 6.20 5.14 4.43
C GLU A 38 6.67 4.33 5.66
N THR A 39 7.96 4.04 5.78
CA THR A 39 8.54 3.39 6.97
C THR A 39 9.71 4.20 7.52
N ILE A 40 10.20 3.81 8.70
CA ILE A 40 11.41 4.40 9.28
C ILE A 40 12.68 4.20 8.42
N HIS A 41 12.65 3.25 7.49
CA HIS A 41 13.76 2.92 6.59
C HIS A 41 13.55 3.42 5.16
N GLY A 42 12.52 4.23 4.92
CA GLY A 42 12.10 4.67 3.59
C GLY A 42 10.79 4.02 3.15
N GLU A 43 10.43 4.21 1.89
CA GLU A 43 9.19 3.64 1.33
C GLU A 43 9.34 2.16 1.02
N THR A 44 8.27 1.38 1.21
CA THR A 44 8.23 -0.04 0.85
C THR A 44 6.86 -0.42 0.31
N THR A 45 6.81 -1.45 -0.52
CA THR A 45 5.55 -1.97 -1.05
C THR A 45 4.97 -3.06 -0.17
N GLY A 46 3.65 -3.15 -0.18
CA GLY A 46 2.94 -4.21 0.51
C GLY A 46 1.56 -4.46 -0.06
N THR A 47 0.92 -5.50 0.45
CA THR A 47 -0.44 -5.89 0.07
C THR A 47 -1.38 -5.67 1.24
N CYS A 48 -2.51 -5.02 0.99
CA CYS A 48 -3.58 -4.89 1.97
C CYS A 48 -4.14 -6.27 2.33
N ILE A 49 -4.06 -6.67 3.60
CA ILE A 49 -4.61 -7.95 4.08
C ILE A 49 -6.14 -7.90 4.23
N GLY A 50 -6.69 -6.70 4.43
CA GLY A 50 -8.12 -6.45 4.50
C GLY A 50 -8.49 -5.12 3.84
N ASN A 51 -9.78 -4.82 3.81
CA ASN A 51 -10.23 -3.48 3.41
C ASN A 51 -9.78 -2.44 4.45
N SER A 52 -9.55 -1.22 4.02
CA SER A 52 -9.34 -0.11 4.95
C SER A 52 -10.62 0.17 5.75
N PHE A 53 -10.44 0.72 6.96
CA PHE A 53 -11.53 0.90 7.92
C PHE A 53 -11.33 2.15 8.76
N MET A 54 -12.43 2.75 9.21
CA MET A 54 -12.43 3.95 10.05
C MET A 54 -12.60 3.56 11.51
N VAL A 55 -11.76 4.10 12.39
CA VAL A 55 -11.86 3.92 13.85
C VAL A 55 -11.78 5.25 14.56
N SER A 56 -12.37 5.37 15.75
CA SER A 56 -12.09 6.51 16.61
C SER A 56 -10.65 6.46 17.12
N GLU A 57 -10.10 7.62 17.46
CA GLU A 57 -8.75 7.74 18.03
C GLU A 57 -8.56 6.87 19.29
N SER A 58 -9.58 6.80 20.16
CA SER A 58 -9.56 5.93 21.35
C SER A 58 -9.51 4.43 21.02
N THR A 59 -10.21 4.00 19.96
CA THR A 59 -10.17 2.62 19.49
C THR A 59 -8.85 2.32 18.80
N LEU A 60 -8.27 3.29 18.08
CA LEU A 60 -6.96 3.17 17.45
C LEU A 60 -5.87 2.84 18.48
N GLU A 61 -5.86 3.53 19.63
CA GLU A 61 -4.90 3.24 20.71
C GLU A 61 -4.98 1.77 21.18
N SER A 62 -6.20 1.26 21.35
CA SER A 62 -6.43 -0.13 21.76
C SER A 62 -5.95 -1.13 20.70
N ILE A 63 -6.23 -0.85 19.42
CA ILE A 63 -5.77 -1.70 18.31
C ILE A 63 -4.24 -1.65 18.22
N ALA A 64 -3.64 -0.47 18.28
CA ALA A 64 -2.20 -0.27 18.20
C ALA A 64 -1.48 -1.05 19.31
N ALA A 65 -1.98 -1.00 20.55
CA ALA A 65 -1.46 -1.79 21.66
C ALA A 65 -1.59 -3.31 21.41
N GLY A 66 -2.73 -3.76 20.86
CA GLY A 66 -2.97 -5.17 20.56
C GLY A 66 -2.11 -5.76 19.44
N VAL A 67 -1.72 -4.94 18.46
CA VAL A 67 -0.91 -5.37 17.30
C VAL A 67 0.56 -4.93 17.37
N GLY A 68 0.95 -4.19 18.40
CA GLY A 68 2.31 -3.68 18.59
C GLY A 68 2.69 -2.53 17.64
N ALA A 69 1.71 -1.74 17.18
CA ALA A 69 1.97 -0.58 16.34
C ALA A 69 2.33 0.67 17.17
N TYR A 70 3.19 1.53 16.62
CA TYR A 70 3.58 2.80 17.25
C TYR A 70 2.70 3.94 16.73
N LEU A 71 2.32 4.85 17.63
CA LEU A 71 1.58 6.07 17.31
C LEU A 71 2.52 7.29 17.26
N PRO A 72 2.27 8.27 16.37
CA PRO A 72 1.27 8.23 15.29
C PRO A 72 1.62 7.17 14.24
N LEU A 73 0.59 6.56 13.64
CA LEU A 73 0.79 5.59 12.57
C LEU A 73 1.50 6.26 11.39
N LYS A 74 2.35 5.49 10.71
CA LYS A 74 2.86 5.86 9.39
C LYS A 74 1.77 5.72 8.33
N SER A 75 1.91 6.43 7.22
CA SER A 75 0.88 6.52 6.18
C SER A 75 1.14 5.60 4.98
N VAL A 76 0.06 5.17 4.37
CA VAL A 76 0.05 4.72 2.96
C VAL A 76 0.15 5.96 2.08
N VAL A 77 1.19 6.04 1.26
CA VAL A 77 1.48 7.21 0.41
C VAL A 77 0.98 7.05 -1.03
N GLY A 78 0.61 5.83 -1.44
CA GLY A 78 0.02 5.60 -2.76
C GLY A 78 -0.39 4.15 -3.03
N THR A 79 -1.04 3.94 -4.18
CA THR A 79 -1.39 2.62 -4.72
C THR A 79 -0.45 2.23 -5.87
N VAL A 80 -0.07 0.96 -5.94
CA VAL A 80 0.78 0.43 -7.02
C VAL A 80 -0.09 -0.35 -8.00
N THR A 81 -0.02 0.01 -9.28
CA THR A 81 -0.73 -0.68 -10.36
C THR A 81 0.25 -1.12 -11.43
N GLU A 82 0.27 -2.42 -11.74
CA GLU A 82 1.06 -2.95 -12.84
C GLU A 82 0.30 -2.78 -14.16
N ARG A 83 0.99 -2.31 -15.21
CA ARG A 83 0.43 -2.14 -16.54
C ARG A 83 1.27 -2.88 -17.57
N TYR A 84 0.73 -3.96 -18.12
CA TYR A 84 1.35 -4.67 -19.25
C TYR A 84 1.15 -3.87 -20.55
N VAL A 85 2.24 -3.48 -21.19
CA VAL A 85 2.22 -2.83 -22.51
C VAL A 85 2.60 -3.85 -23.56
N ARG A 86 1.69 -4.12 -24.50
CA ARG A 86 1.97 -5.02 -25.63
C ARG A 86 2.82 -4.29 -26.66
N GLN A 87 4.10 -4.62 -26.75
CA GLN A 87 4.99 -4.15 -27.81
C GLN A 87 5.00 -5.16 -28.98
N LYS A 88 5.05 -4.64 -30.22
CA LYS A 88 5.30 -5.44 -31.42
C LYS A 88 6.63 -4.98 -32.00
N GLU A 89 7.59 -5.89 -32.10
CA GLU A 89 8.79 -5.68 -32.90
C GLU A 89 8.51 -6.13 -34.33
N VAL A 90 8.91 -5.30 -35.30
CA VAL A 90 8.82 -5.62 -36.73
C VAL A 90 10.24 -5.70 -37.26
N GLU A 91 10.69 -6.91 -37.54
CA GLU A 91 11.93 -7.14 -38.26
C GLU A 91 11.66 -7.03 -39.76
N ARG A 92 12.36 -6.11 -40.45
CA ARG A 92 12.28 -5.96 -41.90
C ARG A 92 13.54 -6.56 -42.52
N PHE A 93 13.37 -7.44 -43.50
CA PHE A 93 14.45 -8.16 -44.17
C PHE A 93 14.98 -7.42 -45.43
N ASP A 94 14.52 -6.19 -45.67
CA ASP A 94 14.65 -5.47 -46.94
C ASP A 94 16.05 -4.84 -47.15
N GLY A 95 16.99 -5.07 -46.24
CA GLY A 95 18.37 -4.60 -46.34
C GLY A 95 19.24 -5.48 -47.24
N LEU A 96 18.89 -5.62 -48.52
CA LEU A 96 19.83 -6.16 -49.50
C LEU A 96 20.87 -5.06 -49.84
N PRO A 97 22.18 -5.33 -49.70
CA PRO A 97 23.20 -4.41 -50.19
C PRO A 97 23.10 -4.42 -51.72
N PHE A 98 22.67 -3.30 -52.29
CA PHE A 98 22.88 -3.03 -53.71
C PHE A 98 24.37 -2.85 -53.98
#